data_AF-A0A915DF57-F1
#
_entry.id   AF-A0A915DF57-F1
#
_cell.length_a   1.000
_cell.length_b   1.000
_cell.length_c   1.000
_cell.angle_alpha   90.00
_cell.angle_beta   90.00
_cell.angle_gamma   90.00
#
_symmetry.space_group_name_H-M   'P 1'
#
loop_
_entity.id
_entity.type
_entity.pdbx_description
1 polymer ?
#
loop_
_entity_poly.entity_id
_entity_poly.type
_entity_poly.pdbx_seq_one_letter_code
_entity_poly.pdbx_strand_id
1 'polypeptide(L)'
;MARRRLLDTLERPDVAALRLKEVFSYDTEQSLIFFVGLSVIRNEALCDICASSMMVEKNAARIDGIQWRCRKQRKMCSRKSIRSASFFFNSHLRLQSWLLIFYMWANDYSNQQIVKEAGLSAKHTCDWLNLCREVCQKYFSRLISTIRRISIRYSGKGSQEKDSVPSDQKTYHGRNDNNK
;
A
#
# COMPACT_ATOMS: atom_id res chain seq x y z
N MET A 1 28.21 12.70 -1.41
CA MET A 1 28.36 11.22 -1.50
C MET A 1 26.99 10.60 -1.72
N ALA A 2 26.84 9.72 -2.71
CA ALA A 2 25.53 9.20 -3.10
C ALA A 2 24.98 8.16 -2.09
N ARG A 3 23.79 8.40 -1.55
CA ARG A 3 22.97 7.34 -0.94
C ARG A 3 22.45 6.43 -2.06
N ARG A 4 23.13 5.32 -2.37
CA ARG A 4 22.45 4.23 -3.08
C ARG A 4 21.43 3.61 -2.13
N ARG A 5 20.14 3.96 -2.31
CA ARG A 5 19.04 3.13 -1.81
C ARG A 5 19.11 1.79 -2.54
N LEU A 6 18.68 0.72 -1.88
CA LEU A 6 18.76 -0.64 -2.43
C LEU A 6 17.87 -0.88 -3.65
N LEU A 7 16.88 0.00 -3.93
CA LEU A 7 15.68 -0.35 -4.70
C LEU A 7 15.10 0.77 -5.58
N ASP A 8 15.86 1.83 -5.93
CA ASP A 8 15.35 2.92 -6.79
C ASP A 8 15.13 2.49 -8.27
N THR A 9 15.41 1.23 -8.64
CA THR A 9 15.34 0.72 -10.04
C THR A 9 14.73 -0.68 -10.19
N LEU A 10 13.98 -1.19 -9.21
CA LEU A 10 13.20 -2.42 -9.39
C LEU A 10 11.71 -2.09 -9.62
N GLU A 11 11.09 -2.77 -10.57
CA GLU A 11 9.64 -2.78 -10.71
C GLU A 11 8.99 -3.29 -9.41
N ARG A 12 7.80 -2.77 -9.09
CA ARG A 12 7.06 -3.23 -7.91
C ARG A 12 6.70 -4.70 -8.13
N PRO A 13 7.22 -5.64 -7.31
CA PRO A 13 7.01 -7.05 -7.57
C PRO A 13 5.55 -7.43 -7.31
N ASP A 14 4.99 -8.28 -8.18
CA ASP A 14 3.65 -8.84 -8.00
C ASP A 14 3.73 -10.17 -7.23
N VAL A 15 2.80 -10.34 -6.29
CA VAL A 15 2.64 -11.55 -5.49
C VAL A 15 2.01 -12.68 -6.32
N ALA A 16 1.12 -12.34 -7.26
CA ALA A 16 0.44 -13.32 -8.11
C ALA A 16 1.32 -13.84 -9.25
N ALA A 17 2.28 -13.03 -9.73
CA ALA A 17 3.26 -13.43 -10.75
C ALA A 17 4.38 -14.39 -10.26
N LEU A 18 4.56 -14.55 -8.94
CA LEU A 18 5.49 -15.54 -8.37
C LEU A 18 5.03 -16.97 -8.64
N ARG A 19 5.95 -17.94 -8.62
CA ARG A 19 5.60 -19.36 -8.48
C ARG A 19 5.84 -19.84 -7.04
N LEU A 20 5.02 -20.77 -6.57
CA LEU A 20 5.16 -21.38 -5.24
C LEU A 20 6.58 -21.94 -4.98
N LYS A 21 7.24 -22.51 -6.00
CA LYS A 21 8.62 -23.00 -5.91
C LYS A 21 9.66 -21.90 -5.64
N GLU A 22 9.39 -20.68 -6.10
CA GLU A 22 10.26 -19.51 -5.89
C GLU A 22 9.99 -18.95 -4.49
N VAL A 23 8.73 -18.87 -4.07
CA VAL A 23 8.35 -18.47 -2.69
C VAL A 23 9.01 -19.37 -1.63
N PHE A 24 9.02 -20.69 -1.83
CA PHE A 24 9.69 -21.63 -0.92
C PHE A 24 11.23 -21.54 -0.93
N SER A 25 11.85 -20.94 -1.95
CA SER A 25 13.32 -20.78 -2.00
C SER A 25 13.83 -19.47 -1.39
N TYR A 26 12.94 -18.54 -1.03
CA TYR A 26 13.33 -17.23 -0.51
C TYR A 26 13.87 -17.29 0.92
N ASP A 27 15.09 -16.77 1.10
CA ASP A 27 15.66 -16.50 2.42
C ASP A 27 15.07 -15.21 3.05
N THR A 28 15.61 -14.79 4.20
CA THR A 28 15.10 -13.60 4.90
C THR A 28 15.43 -12.30 4.17
N GLU A 29 16.56 -12.24 3.47
CA GLU A 29 17.02 -11.05 2.76
C GLU A 29 16.23 -10.87 1.46
N GLN A 30 15.99 -11.95 0.71
CA GLN A 30 15.08 -11.98 -0.44
C GLN A 30 13.64 -11.62 -0.03
N SER A 31 13.13 -12.19 1.07
CA SER A 31 11.81 -11.84 1.61
C SER A 31 11.73 -10.36 2.03
N LEU A 32 12.78 -9.82 2.67
CA LEU A 32 12.85 -8.40 3.01
C LEU A 32 12.85 -7.52 1.75
N ILE A 33 13.70 -7.82 0.78
CA ILE A 33 13.82 -7.09 -0.49
C ILE A 33 12.46 -7.03 -1.20
N PHE A 34 11.75 -8.17 -1.28
CA PHE A 34 10.41 -8.26 -1.83
C PHE A 34 9.40 -7.34 -1.10
N PHE A 35 9.37 -7.37 0.23
CA PHE A 35 8.47 -6.53 1.02
C PHE A 35 8.82 -5.03 1.02
N VAL A 36 10.09 -4.67 0.80
CA VAL A 36 10.49 -3.27 0.59
C VAL A 36 10.15 -2.81 -0.83
N GLY A 37 10.29 -3.68 -1.85
CA GLY A 37 9.80 -3.42 -3.21
C GLY A 37 8.28 -3.21 -3.27
N LEU A 38 7.51 -4.01 -2.52
CA LEU A 38 6.09 -3.79 -2.30
C LEU A 38 5.75 -2.51 -1.49
N SER A 39 6.76 -1.81 -0.95
CA SER A 39 6.63 -0.66 -0.04
C SER A 39 5.85 -0.94 1.26
N VAL A 40 5.69 -2.21 1.65
CA VAL A 40 5.06 -2.61 2.91
C VAL A 40 6.06 -2.67 4.08
N ILE A 41 7.36 -2.76 3.81
CA ILE A 41 8.46 -2.47 4.75
C ILE A 41 9.23 -1.24 4.28
N ARG A 42 9.72 -0.41 5.21
CA ARG A 42 10.48 0.81 4.90
C ARG A 42 11.90 0.47 4.47
N ASN A 43 12.37 1.10 3.38
CA ASN A 43 13.75 0.99 2.88
C ASN A 43 14.79 1.74 3.75
N GLU A 44 14.33 2.62 4.66
CA GLU A 44 15.22 3.35 5.57
C GLU A 44 14.63 3.50 6.97
N ALA A 45 15.51 3.65 7.96
CA ALA A 45 15.18 3.98 9.33
C ALA A 45 16.17 5.02 9.89
N LEU A 46 15.67 5.93 10.71
CA LEU A 46 16.47 6.92 11.43
C LEU A 46 16.63 6.54 12.90
N CYS A 47 17.80 6.83 13.47
CA CYS A 47 18.07 6.69 14.90
C CYS A 47 17.27 7.71 15.71
N ASP A 48 16.56 7.26 16.75
CA ASP A 48 15.70 8.11 17.60
C ASP A 48 16.49 9.16 18.39
N ILE A 49 17.77 8.89 18.63
CA ILE A 49 18.63 9.68 19.53
C ILE A 49 19.49 10.70 18.77
N CYS A 50 19.84 10.43 17.51
CA CYS A 50 20.76 11.27 16.74
C CYS A 50 20.34 11.52 15.29
N ALA A 51 19.06 11.29 14.97
CA ALA A 51 18.38 11.46 13.68
C ALA A 51 19.06 10.82 12.45
N SER A 52 20.15 10.08 12.65
CA SER A 52 21.04 9.64 11.58
C SER A 52 20.59 8.28 11.02
N SER A 53 20.84 8.09 9.72
CA SER A 53 20.47 6.85 9.02
C SER A 53 21.03 5.61 9.71
N MET A 54 20.17 4.62 9.91
CA MET A 54 20.54 3.29 10.37
C MET A 54 20.95 2.43 9.17
N MET A 55 21.60 1.30 9.44
CA MET A 55 21.89 0.25 8.46
C MET A 55 21.34 -1.08 8.97
N VAL A 56 21.11 -2.03 8.06
CA VAL A 56 20.74 -3.40 8.44
C VAL A 56 21.95 -4.11 9.05
N GLU A 57 21.70 -4.95 10.05
CA GLU A 57 22.70 -5.69 10.83
C GLU A 57 22.14 -7.06 11.20
N LYS A 58 22.95 -8.13 11.11
CA LYS A 58 22.58 -9.47 11.57
C LYS A 58 22.48 -9.50 13.10
N ASN A 59 21.37 -10.02 13.61
CA ASN A 59 21.12 -10.27 15.03
C ASN A 59 20.21 -11.50 15.18
N ALA A 60 20.80 -12.65 15.55
CA ALA A 60 20.10 -13.93 15.72
C ALA A 60 19.02 -13.91 16.83
N ALA A 61 19.05 -12.95 17.76
CA ALA A 61 18.00 -12.76 18.77
C ALA A 61 16.75 -12.03 18.22
N ARG A 62 16.64 -11.84 16.90
CA ARG A 62 15.44 -11.37 16.20
C ARG A 62 14.83 -12.49 15.38
N ILE A 63 13.51 -12.48 15.24
CA ILE A 63 12.73 -13.51 14.51
C ILE A 63 13.27 -13.71 13.07
N ASP A 64 13.67 -12.62 12.41
CA ASP A 64 14.23 -12.57 11.06
C ASP A 64 15.77 -12.72 11.01
N GLY A 65 16.45 -12.81 12.15
CA GLY A 65 17.91 -12.79 12.22
C GLY A 65 18.55 -11.42 11.88
N ILE A 66 17.77 -10.34 11.73
CA ILE A 66 18.24 -9.00 11.33
C ILE A 66 17.54 -7.85 12.09
N GLN A 67 18.20 -6.69 12.14
CA GLN A 67 17.69 -5.45 12.77
C GLN A 67 18.22 -4.19 12.08
N TRP A 68 17.60 -3.04 12.32
CA TRP A 68 18.19 -1.73 12.06
C TRP A 68 19.12 -1.33 13.20
N ARG A 69 20.36 -0.93 12.86
CA ARG A 69 21.37 -0.44 13.80
C ARG A 69 21.91 0.93 13.38
N CYS A 70 21.93 1.89 14.30
CA CYS A 70 22.72 3.10 14.14
C CYS A 70 24.19 2.83 14.50
N ARG A 71 25.14 3.22 13.62
CA ARG A 71 26.59 3.05 13.87
C ARG A 71 27.33 4.34 14.28
N LYS A 72 26.66 5.50 14.34
CA LYS A 72 27.33 6.82 14.53
C LYS A 72 27.96 7.04 15.91
N GLN A 73 27.45 6.41 16.97
CA GLN A 73 28.07 6.41 18.30
C GLN A 73 28.00 5.00 18.90
N ARG A 74 29.10 4.55 19.51
CA ARG A 74 29.34 3.12 19.77
C ARG A 74 28.58 2.51 20.97
N LYS A 75 28.06 3.32 21.91
CA LYS A 75 27.39 2.81 23.13
C LYS A 75 25.87 3.08 23.20
N MET A 76 25.40 4.32 23.01
CA MET A 76 24.03 4.71 23.35
C MET A 76 22.99 4.75 22.21
N CYS A 77 23.38 4.76 20.93
CA CYS A 77 22.39 4.86 19.84
C CYS A 77 21.45 3.64 19.75
N SER A 78 20.23 3.86 19.26
CA SER A 78 19.13 2.88 19.30
C SER A 78 19.30 1.70 18.34
N ARG A 79 18.39 0.73 18.48
CA ARG A 79 18.20 -0.47 17.63
C ARG A 79 16.71 -0.60 17.36
N LYS A 80 16.32 -0.96 16.13
CA LYS A 80 14.90 -1.14 15.76
C LYS A 80 14.68 -2.49 15.09
N SER A 81 13.49 -3.07 15.24
CA SER A 81 13.08 -4.20 14.40
C SER A 81 13.11 -3.77 12.93
N ILE A 82 13.51 -4.66 12.01
CA ILE A 82 13.42 -4.40 10.56
C ILE A 82 11.98 -4.02 10.14
N ARG A 83 11.00 -4.53 10.89
CA ARG A 83 9.54 -4.34 10.73
C ARG A 83 8.98 -3.12 11.48
N SER A 84 9.81 -2.18 11.93
CA SER A 84 9.32 -1.05 12.73
C SER A 84 8.46 -0.11 11.87
N ALA A 85 7.23 0.15 12.32
CA ALA A 85 6.22 0.90 11.58
C ALA A 85 5.90 0.31 10.18
N SER A 86 5.77 -1.03 10.11
CA SER A 86 5.18 -1.79 8.99
C SER A 86 4.01 -2.68 9.45
N PHE A 87 3.30 -3.28 8.50
CA PHE A 87 2.24 -4.27 8.73
C PHE A 87 2.70 -5.45 9.61
N PHE A 88 3.97 -5.83 9.50
CA PHE A 88 4.56 -7.00 10.18
C PHE A 88 5.04 -6.71 11.62
N PHE A 89 4.81 -5.49 12.13
CA PHE A 89 5.19 -5.12 13.49
C PHE A 89 4.46 -5.99 14.53
N ASN A 90 5.15 -6.36 15.61
CA ASN A 90 4.70 -7.30 16.66
C ASN A 90 4.26 -8.71 16.20
N SER A 91 4.29 -9.05 14.91
CA SER A 91 4.02 -10.43 14.44
C SER A 91 5.10 -11.41 14.90
N HIS A 92 4.69 -12.58 15.38
CA HIS A 92 5.59 -13.69 15.73
C HIS A 92 6.06 -14.53 14.52
N LEU A 93 5.37 -14.47 13.37
CA LEU A 93 5.81 -15.13 12.13
C LEU A 93 7.11 -14.52 11.57
N ARG A 94 7.89 -15.27 10.79
CA ARG A 94 9.02 -14.79 9.96
C ARG A 94 8.54 -14.12 8.67
N LEU A 95 9.39 -13.32 8.02
CA LEU A 95 9.08 -12.74 6.71
C LEU A 95 8.83 -13.82 5.63
N GLN A 96 9.57 -14.93 5.61
CA GLN A 96 9.31 -16.06 4.70
C GLN A 96 7.88 -16.62 4.87
N SER A 97 7.46 -16.85 6.12
CA SER A 97 6.11 -17.34 6.43
C SER A 97 5.04 -16.35 5.96
N TRP A 98 5.28 -15.05 6.12
CA TRP A 98 4.41 -14.01 5.59
C TRP A 98 4.31 -14.00 4.07
N LEU A 99 5.43 -14.22 3.37
CA LEU A 99 5.46 -14.27 1.90
C LEU A 99 4.66 -15.47 1.38
N LEU A 100 4.80 -16.63 2.02
CA LEU A 100 4.02 -17.83 1.72
C LEU A 100 2.52 -17.64 1.96
N ILE A 101 2.13 -17.01 3.08
CA ILE A 101 0.72 -16.67 3.36
C ILE A 101 0.16 -15.69 2.33
N PHE A 102 0.93 -14.64 1.99
CA PHE A 102 0.50 -13.65 0.99
C PHE A 102 0.36 -14.28 -0.40
N TYR A 103 1.31 -15.13 -0.81
CA TYR A 103 1.23 -15.87 -2.07
C TYR A 103 -0.05 -16.72 -2.15
N MET A 104 -0.28 -17.58 -1.14
CA MET A 104 -1.44 -18.47 -1.13
C MET A 104 -2.76 -17.69 -1.05
N TRP A 105 -2.81 -16.62 -0.26
CA TRP A 105 -4.00 -15.77 -0.16
C TRP A 105 -4.30 -14.99 -1.45
N ALA A 106 -3.27 -14.55 -2.18
CA ALA A 106 -3.43 -13.89 -3.49
C ALA A 106 -3.79 -14.85 -4.64
N ASN A 107 -3.66 -16.16 -4.42
CA ASN A 107 -4.02 -17.22 -5.37
C ASN A 107 -5.26 -18.01 -4.89
N ASP A 108 -6.11 -17.41 -4.05
CA ASP A 108 -7.38 -17.96 -3.55
C ASP A 108 -7.30 -19.36 -2.89
N TYR A 109 -6.15 -19.70 -2.28
CA TYR A 109 -6.02 -20.93 -1.49
C TYR A 109 -6.98 -20.90 -0.29
N SER A 110 -7.64 -22.02 -0.02
CA SER A 110 -8.53 -22.14 1.14
C SER A 110 -7.76 -22.03 2.46
N ASN A 111 -8.45 -21.59 3.52
CA ASN A 111 -7.86 -21.51 4.87
C ASN A 111 -7.24 -22.84 5.33
N GLN A 112 -7.80 -23.98 4.90
CA GLN A 112 -7.29 -25.32 5.23
C GLN A 112 -5.94 -25.61 4.55
N GLN A 113 -5.79 -25.25 3.28
CA GLN A 113 -4.50 -25.32 2.57
C GLN A 113 -3.49 -24.37 3.21
N ILE A 114 -3.87 -23.12 3.50
CA ILE A 114 -2.98 -22.14 4.14
C ILE A 114 -2.51 -22.61 5.52
N VAL A 115 -3.38 -23.21 6.34
CA VAL A 115 -3.03 -23.88 7.61
C VAL A 115 -1.98 -24.97 7.40
N LYS A 116 -2.23 -25.88 6.45
CA LYS A 116 -1.36 -27.04 6.18
C LYS A 116 0.02 -26.61 5.67
N GLU A 117 0.09 -25.80 4.62
CA GLU A 117 1.36 -25.48 3.95
C GLU A 117 2.18 -24.42 4.71
N ALA A 118 1.54 -23.52 5.48
CA ALA A 118 2.28 -22.54 6.30
C ALA A 118 2.74 -23.10 7.66
N GLY A 119 2.28 -24.30 8.05
CA GLY A 119 2.60 -24.91 9.34
C GLY A 119 2.05 -24.16 10.56
N LEU A 120 0.90 -23.49 10.41
CA LEU A 120 0.29 -22.64 11.44
C LEU A 120 -1.02 -23.22 11.97
N SER A 121 -1.36 -22.90 13.22
CA SER A 121 -2.67 -23.28 13.78
C SER A 121 -3.81 -22.58 13.03
N ALA A 122 -4.96 -23.24 12.91
CA ALA A 122 -6.15 -22.68 12.28
C ALA A 122 -6.55 -21.32 12.86
N LYS A 123 -6.39 -21.14 14.18
CA LYS A 123 -6.60 -19.84 14.83
C LYS A 123 -5.65 -18.77 14.29
N HIS A 124 -4.34 -18.99 14.31
CA HIS A 124 -3.38 -17.99 13.83
C HIS A 124 -3.58 -17.68 12.34
N THR A 125 -3.85 -18.68 11.50
CA THR A 125 -4.15 -18.45 10.08
C THR A 125 -5.39 -17.58 9.90
N CYS A 126 -6.50 -17.86 10.61
CA CYS A 126 -7.69 -17.01 10.56
C CYS A 126 -7.42 -15.59 11.08
N ASP A 127 -6.69 -15.43 12.18
CA ASP A 127 -6.33 -14.13 12.74
C ASP A 127 -5.51 -13.29 11.71
N TRP A 128 -4.56 -13.90 11.01
CA TRP A 128 -3.76 -13.22 9.98
C TRP A 128 -4.53 -12.92 8.68
N LEU A 129 -5.38 -13.84 8.21
CA LEU A 129 -6.21 -13.61 7.03
C LEU A 129 -7.27 -12.52 7.28
N ASN A 130 -7.78 -12.42 8.51
CA ASN A 130 -8.64 -11.31 8.92
C ASN A 130 -7.87 -9.98 8.92
N LEU A 131 -6.63 -9.94 9.41
CA LEU A 131 -5.77 -8.75 9.35
C LEU A 131 -5.52 -8.28 7.91
N CYS A 132 -5.30 -9.21 6.98
CA CYS A 132 -5.20 -8.91 5.54
C CYS A 132 -6.50 -8.29 4.99
N ARG A 133 -7.65 -8.91 5.29
CA ARG A 133 -8.97 -8.40 4.88
C ARG A 133 -9.25 -7.00 5.45
N GLU A 134 -8.94 -6.77 6.72
CA GLU A 134 -9.09 -5.44 7.37
C GLU A 134 -8.27 -4.36 6.66
N VAL A 135 -7.01 -4.63 6.29
CA VAL A 135 -6.15 -3.65 5.61
C VAL A 135 -6.68 -3.32 4.22
N CYS A 136 -7.12 -4.33 3.45
CA CYS A 136 -7.77 -4.11 2.17
C CYS A 136 -9.10 -3.33 2.33
N GLN A 137 -9.94 -3.67 3.30
CA GLN A 137 -11.20 -2.97 3.57
C GLN A 137 -10.96 -1.50 3.94
N LYS A 138 -9.94 -1.21 4.78
CA LYS A 138 -9.53 0.16 5.15
C LYS A 138 -9.00 0.93 3.94
N TYR A 139 -8.28 0.27 3.02
CA TYR A 139 -7.84 0.86 1.75
C TYR A 139 -9.02 1.17 0.82
N PHE A 140 -9.88 0.20 0.51
CA PHE A 140 -11.05 0.39 -0.35
C PHE A 140 -12.01 1.45 0.20
N SER A 141 -12.23 1.51 1.51
CA SER A 141 -13.06 2.56 2.14
C SER A 141 -12.49 3.97 1.93
N ARG A 142 -11.15 4.13 2.00
CA ARG A 142 -10.46 5.40 1.69
C ARG A 142 -10.51 5.73 0.20
N LEU A 143 -10.39 4.73 -0.67
CA LEU A 143 -10.50 4.90 -2.12
C LEU A 143 -11.90 5.34 -2.53
N ILE A 144 -12.94 4.62 -2.10
CA ILE A 144 -14.36 4.92 -2.40
C ILE A 144 -14.76 6.30 -1.88
N SER A 145 -14.38 6.67 -0.65
CA SER A 145 -14.67 8.00 -0.11
C SER A 145 -13.90 9.12 -0.85
N THR A 146 -12.70 8.84 -1.34
CA THR A 146 -11.94 9.79 -2.19
C THR A 146 -12.59 9.94 -3.56
N ILE A 147 -12.96 8.84 -4.23
CA ILE A 147 -13.67 8.86 -5.52
C ILE A 147 -15.00 9.61 -5.40
N ARG A 148 -15.80 9.36 -4.36
CA ARG A 148 -17.05 10.12 -4.10
C ARG A 148 -16.81 11.62 -3.94
N ARG A 149 -15.79 12.03 -3.18
CA ARG A 149 -15.36 13.44 -3.02
C ARG A 149 -14.80 14.08 -4.29
N ILE A 150 -14.38 13.28 -5.27
CA ILE A 150 -13.93 13.75 -6.58
C ILE A 150 -15.15 13.89 -7.51
N SER A 151 -16.00 12.85 -7.59
CA SER A 151 -17.25 12.84 -8.37
C SER A 151 -18.16 14.02 -8.01
N ILE A 152 -18.42 14.28 -6.72
CA ILE A 152 -19.23 15.44 -6.27
C ILE A 152 -18.65 16.77 -6.76
N ARG A 153 -17.31 16.91 -6.83
CA ARG A 153 -16.64 18.13 -7.33
C ARG A 153 -16.66 18.28 -8.85
N TYR A 154 -16.93 17.20 -9.60
CA TYR A 154 -17.22 17.27 -11.03
C TYR A 154 -18.71 17.52 -11.31
N SER A 155 -19.61 16.89 -10.55
CA SER A 155 -21.06 17.17 -10.63
C SER A 155 -21.39 18.64 -10.29
N GLY A 156 -20.67 19.24 -9.33
CA GLY A 156 -20.81 20.65 -8.96
C GLY A 156 -20.15 21.66 -9.92
N LYS A 157 -19.84 21.28 -11.17
CA LYS A 157 -19.10 22.12 -12.13
C LYS A 157 -19.78 22.36 -13.49
N GLY A 158 -21.08 22.05 -13.63
CA GLY A 158 -21.80 22.29 -14.89
C GLY A 158 -23.23 22.81 -14.71
N SER A 159 -23.43 24.13 -14.72
CA SER A 159 -24.72 24.82 -15.01
C SER A 159 -24.65 26.37 -14.95
N GLN A 160 -23.67 26.98 -15.63
CA GLN A 160 -23.61 28.42 -15.98
C GLN A 160 -22.71 28.56 -17.22
N GLU A 161 -22.89 29.46 -18.20
CA GLU A 161 -23.96 30.40 -18.60
C GLU A 161 -23.65 30.78 -20.09
N LYS A 162 -24.51 31.19 -21.03
CA LYS A 162 -25.95 31.52 -21.12
C LYS A 162 -26.56 30.88 -22.39
N ASP A 163 -27.89 30.86 -22.51
CA ASP A 163 -28.56 31.11 -23.81
C ASP A 163 -28.77 32.62 -23.97
N SER A 164 -28.38 33.21 -25.11
CA SER A 164 -28.71 34.61 -25.42
C SER A 164 -28.61 34.92 -26.92
N VAL A 165 -29.73 34.78 -27.64
CA VAL A 165 -29.90 35.30 -29.00
C VAL A 165 -30.21 36.81 -28.91
N PRO A 166 -29.46 37.71 -29.59
CA PRO A 166 -29.76 39.13 -29.59
C PRO A 166 -31.08 39.45 -30.30
N SER A 167 -31.92 40.26 -29.67
CA SER A 167 -33.20 40.73 -30.22
C SER A 167 -33.02 42.05 -30.99
N ASP A 168 -32.80 41.97 -32.30
CA ASP A 168 -32.83 43.15 -33.16
C ASP A 168 -34.26 43.51 -33.59
N GLN A 169 -34.62 44.78 -33.44
CA GLN A 169 -35.94 45.30 -33.77
C GLN A 169 -36.07 45.56 -35.28
N LYS A 170 -37.08 44.97 -35.92
CA LYS A 170 -37.64 45.50 -37.18
C LYS A 170 -39.15 45.58 -37.11
N THR A 171 -39.63 46.80 -36.92
CA THR A 171 -41.04 47.20 -37.10
C THR A 171 -41.47 47.01 -38.55
N TYR A 172 -42.62 46.37 -38.78
CA TYR A 172 -43.46 46.63 -39.96
C TYR A 172 -44.93 46.48 -39.59
N HIS A 173 -45.79 47.30 -40.20
CA HIS A 173 -47.20 47.43 -39.80
C HIS A 173 -48.08 46.29 -40.30
N GLY A 174 -48.87 45.71 -39.39
CA GLY A 174 -50.18 45.15 -39.75
C GLY A 174 -51.23 46.26 -39.71
N ARG A 175 -51.79 46.63 -40.87
CA ARG A 175 -53.13 47.26 -40.91
C ARG A 175 -54.17 46.14 -40.82
N ASN A 176 -55.23 46.38 -40.06
CA ASN A 176 -56.38 45.47 -40.01
C ASN A 176 -57.67 46.27 -39.79
N ASP A 177 -58.05 47.03 -40.81
CA ASP A 177 -59.20 47.93 -40.79
C ASP A 177 -60.48 47.18 -41.23
N ASN A 178 -61.21 46.63 -40.26
CA ASN A 178 -62.55 46.07 -40.48
C ASN A 178 -63.61 47.18 -40.43
N ASN A 179 -64.16 47.60 -41.58
CA ASN A 179 -65.61 47.92 -41.68
C ASN A 179 -66.13 48.19 -43.10
N LYS A 180 -67.40 47.81 -43.30
CA LYS A 180 -68.29 48.01 -44.47
C LYS A 180 -67.94 47.23 -45.74
#